data_AF-A0A8X7YV09-F1
#
_entry.id   AF-A0A8X7YV09-F1
#
_cell.length_a   1.000
_cell.length_b   1.000
_cell.length_c   1.000
_cell.angle_alpha   90.00
_cell.angle_beta   90.00
_cell.angle_gamma   90.00
#
_symmetry.space_group_name_H-M   'P 1'
#
loop_
_entity.id
_entity.type
_entity.pdbx_description
1 polymer ?
#
loop_
_entity_poly.entity_id
_entity_poly.type
_entity_poly.pdbx_seq_one_letter_code
_entity_poly.pdbx_strand_id
1 'polypeptide(L)'
;MIGNNDYINNYFLPKYYNSSRHYTPKQYANVLVEEYARHLKTLHDFGARKLAIIGVAPIGCTPNATAYYGTNGYLCVKKLNKAAILFNELLKLRVQDLNNKLIGANFIYLEIYEIIWKYVNAIGKSAFIL
;
A
#
# COMPACT_ATOMS: atom_id res chain seq x y z
N MET A 1 7.26 7.99 5.25
CA MET A 1 6.75 7.25 4.08
C MET A 1 5.47 6.58 4.51
N ILE A 2 4.36 6.91 3.85
CA ILE A 2 3.07 6.27 4.07
C ILE A 2 2.98 5.05 3.16
N GLY A 3 2.62 3.88 3.69
CA GLY A 3 2.47 2.66 2.91
C GLY A 3 2.79 1.39 3.71
N ASN A 4 3.78 0.61 3.25
CA ASN A 4 4.05 -0.73 3.79
C ASN A 4 4.23 -0.77 5.31
N ASN A 5 4.93 0.21 5.89
CA ASN A 5 5.22 0.24 7.33
C ASN A 5 3.98 0.55 8.17
N ASP A 6 3.08 1.40 7.69
CA ASP A 6 1.81 1.69 8.36
C ASP A 6 0.93 0.43 8.45
N TYR A 7 1.05 -0.47 7.48
CA TYR A 7 0.39 -1.76 7.54
C TYR A 7 1.14 -2.77 8.40
N ILE A 8 2.39 -3.09 8.08
CA ILE A 8 3.13 -4.21 8.70
C ILE A 8 3.52 -3.90 10.15
N ASN A 9 4.00 -2.68 10.40
CA ASN A 9 4.56 -2.30 11.69
C ASN A 9 3.59 -1.47 12.54
N ASN A 10 2.32 -1.35 12.13
CA ASN A 10 1.30 -0.62 12.88
C ASN A 10 -0.07 -1.30 12.81
N TYR A 11 -0.79 -1.21 11.69
CA TYR A 11 -2.17 -1.75 11.58
C TYR A 11 -2.27 -3.25 11.86
N PHE A 12 -1.38 -4.04 11.27
CA PHE A 12 -1.28 -5.49 11.49
C PHE A 12 -0.34 -5.85 12.64
N LEU A 13 -0.13 -4.94 13.60
CA LEU A 13 0.67 -5.18 14.79
C LEU A 13 -0.07 -4.78 16.09
N PRO A 14 -1.23 -5.40 16.37
CA PRO A 14 -2.14 -4.99 17.45
C PRO A 14 -1.58 -5.19 18.87
N LYS A 15 -0.42 -5.85 19.01
CA LYS A 15 0.30 -5.96 20.29
C LYS A 15 0.90 -4.62 20.72
N TYR A 16 1.33 -3.78 19.77
CA TYR A 16 2.03 -2.53 20.04
C TYR A 16 1.23 -1.29 19.62
N TYR A 17 0.26 -1.44 18.71
CA TYR A 17 -0.51 -0.31 18.17
C TYR A 17 -2.02 -0.61 18.19
N ASN A 18 -2.83 0.39 18.51
CA ASN A 18 -4.30 0.26 18.58
C ASN A 18 -5.01 0.61 17.26
N SER A 19 -4.29 0.89 16.18
CA SER A 19 -4.87 1.33 14.90
C SER A 19 -5.93 0.37 14.35
N SER A 20 -5.70 -0.94 14.37
CA SER A 20 -6.70 -1.93 13.96
C SER A 20 -7.85 -2.15 14.94
N ARG A 21 -7.76 -1.60 16.15
CA ARG A 21 -8.87 -1.54 17.12
C ARG A 21 -9.74 -0.30 16.90
N HIS A 22 -9.15 0.79 16.42
CA HIS A 22 -9.85 2.06 16.18
C HIS A 22 -10.40 2.18 14.76
N TYR A 23 -9.77 1.53 13.78
CA TYR A 23 -10.11 1.66 12.37
C TYR A 23 -10.35 0.29 11.74
N THR A 24 -11.39 0.21 10.92
CA THR A 24 -11.51 -0.81 9.88
C THR A 24 -10.44 -0.62 8.80
N PRO A 25 -10.16 -1.63 7.95
CA PRO A 25 -9.14 -1.49 6.90
C PRO A 25 -9.40 -0.32 5.95
N LYS A 26 -10.68 -0.07 5.63
CA LYS A 26 -11.10 1.05 4.77
C LYS A 26 -10.90 2.40 5.45
N GLN A 27 -11.27 2.52 6.73
CA GLN A 27 -11.06 3.75 7.48
C GLN A 27 -9.57 4.07 7.61
N TYR A 28 -8.74 3.07 7.90
CA TYR A 28 -7.30 3.26 7.99
C TYR A 28 -6.70 3.65 6.65
N ALA A 29 -7.09 3.00 5.56
CA ALA A 29 -6.66 3.36 4.21
C ALA A 29 -7.03 4.82 3.86
N ASN A 30 -8.25 5.25 4.19
CA ASN A 30 -8.68 6.64 4.00
C ASN A 30 -7.80 7.63 4.80
N VAL A 31 -7.52 7.35 6.07
CA VAL A 31 -6.64 8.19 6.90
C VAL A 31 -5.27 8.33 6.24
N LEU A 32 -4.66 7.22 5.86
CA LEU A 32 -3.34 7.23 5.22
C LEU A 32 -3.35 7.96 3.87
N VAL A 33 -4.38 7.78 3.04
CA VAL A 33 -4.51 8.46 1.74
C VAL A 33 -4.67 9.97 1.91
N GLU A 34 -5.44 10.41 2.91
CA GLU A 34 -5.60 11.83 3.21
C GLU A 34 -4.30 12.47 3.72
N GLU A 35 -3.55 11.77 4.58
CA GLU A 35 -2.22 12.20 5.02
C GLU A 35 -1.23 12.27 3.85
N TYR A 36 -1.23 11.27 2.97
CA TYR A 36 -0.38 11.26 1.76
C TYR A 36 -0.74 12.45 0.87
N ALA A 37 -2.03 12.68 0.60
CA ALA A 37 -2.47 13.80 -0.20
C ALA A 37 -2.07 15.15 0.40
N ARG A 38 -2.06 15.28 1.73
CA ARG A 38 -1.58 16.49 2.41
C ARG A 38 -0.08 16.71 2.13
N HIS A 39 0.74 15.67 2.27
CA HIS A 39 2.17 15.76 1.94
C HIS A 39 2.41 16.13 0.47
N LEU A 40 1.63 15.59 -0.47
CA LEU A 40 1.74 15.93 -1.90
C LEU A 40 1.37 17.38 -2.19
N LYS A 41 0.32 17.89 -1.54
CA LYS A 41 -0.04 19.31 -1.61
C LYS A 41 1.08 20.18 -1.07
N THR A 42 1.61 19.87 0.10
CA THR A 42 2.74 20.62 0.69
C THR A 42 3.95 20.64 -0.24
N LEU A 43 4.34 19.51 -0.84
CA LEU A 43 5.42 19.47 -1.82
C LEU A 43 5.12 20.34 -3.05
N HIS A 44 3.87 20.33 -3.52
CA HIS A 44 3.44 21.20 -4.62
C HIS A 44 3.49 22.68 -4.26
N ASP A 45 3.07 23.05 -3.06
CA ASP A 45 3.15 24.42 -2.55
C ASP A 45 4.63 24.90 -2.50
N PHE A 46 5.57 23.99 -2.22
CA PHE A 46 7.01 24.23 -2.32
C PHE A 46 7.60 24.19 -3.74
N GLY A 47 6.76 24.10 -4.78
CA GLY A 47 7.19 24.17 -6.17
C GLY A 47 7.38 22.81 -6.86
N ALA A 48 7.17 21.68 -6.19
CA ALA A 48 7.23 20.38 -6.86
C ALA A 48 6.08 20.27 -7.88
N ARG A 49 6.39 19.82 -9.10
CA ARG A 49 5.39 19.63 -10.16
C ARG A 49 5.33 18.20 -10.66
N LYS A 50 6.46 17.51 -10.67
CA LYS A 50 6.58 16.12 -11.14
C LYS A 50 6.94 15.21 -9.97
N LEU A 51 6.04 14.32 -9.59
CA LEU A 51 6.23 13.40 -8.47
C LEU A 51 5.84 11.98 -8.86
N ALA A 52 6.69 11.00 -8.57
CA ALA A 52 6.37 9.59 -8.66
C ALA A 52 5.78 9.12 -7.33
N ILE A 53 4.57 8.58 -7.37
CA ILE A 53 3.80 8.14 -6.19
C ILE A 53 3.77 6.63 -6.19
N ILE A 54 4.25 6.02 -5.11
CA ILE A 54 4.38 4.57 -4.99
C ILE A 54 3.33 4.07 -3.99
N GLY A 55 2.56 3.07 -4.41
CA GLY A 55 1.60 2.38 -3.55
C GLY A 55 2.25 1.38 -2.59
N VAL A 56 1.41 0.56 -1.96
CA VAL A 56 1.81 -0.55 -1.09
C VAL A 56 2.05 -1.80 -1.93
N ALA A 57 3.17 -2.47 -1.68
CA ALA A 57 3.51 -3.75 -2.31
C ALA A 57 2.60 -4.91 -1.80
N PRO A 58 2.71 -6.13 -2.36
CA PRO A 58 2.03 -7.33 -1.81
C PRO A 58 2.58 -7.75 -0.44
N ILE A 59 2.28 -6.98 0.60
CA ILE A 59 2.82 -7.13 1.96
C ILE A 59 2.51 -8.48 2.61
N GLY A 60 1.42 -9.13 2.20
CA GLY A 60 1.06 -10.48 2.64
C GLY A 60 1.99 -11.57 2.10
N CYS A 61 2.87 -11.25 1.15
CA CYS A 61 3.86 -12.17 0.60
C CYS A 61 5.24 -12.05 1.29
N THR A 62 5.38 -11.16 2.27
CA THR A 62 6.65 -11.02 3.00
C THR A 62 6.88 -12.24 3.90
N PRO A 63 8.14 -12.68 4.10
CA PRO A 63 8.44 -13.83 4.96
C PRO A 63 7.87 -13.69 6.38
N ASN A 64 7.93 -12.49 6.95
CA ASN A 64 7.36 -12.23 8.28
C ASN A 64 5.83 -12.38 8.29
N ALA A 65 5.15 -11.90 7.25
CA ALA A 65 3.70 -12.04 7.14
C ALA A 65 3.28 -13.51 7.04
N THR A 66 3.92 -14.29 6.17
CA THR A 66 3.58 -15.71 5.97
C THR A 66 3.89 -16.54 7.21
N ALA A 67 5.02 -16.26 7.90
CA ALA A 67 5.38 -16.94 9.14
C ALA A 67 4.41 -16.64 10.30
N TYR A 68 4.01 -15.38 10.48
CA TYR A 68 3.18 -14.97 11.61
C TYR A 68 1.69 -15.29 11.42
N TYR A 69 1.14 -15.04 10.22
CA TYR A 69 -0.30 -15.15 9.96
C TYR A 69 -0.70 -16.50 9.36
N GLY A 70 0.24 -17.25 8.79
CA GLY A 70 -0.05 -18.39 7.94
C GLY A 70 -0.74 -17.98 6.63
N THR A 71 -0.64 -18.84 5.61
CA THR A 71 -1.22 -18.55 4.29
C THR A 71 -2.49 -19.34 4.00
N ASN A 72 -2.87 -20.31 4.83
CA ASN A 72 -4.02 -21.20 4.64
C ASN A 72 -4.03 -21.87 3.26
N GLY A 73 -2.88 -22.42 2.84
CA GLY A 73 -2.73 -23.13 1.56
C GLY A 73 -2.56 -22.22 0.33
N TYR A 74 -2.50 -20.90 0.52
CA TYR A 74 -2.19 -19.94 -0.54
C TYR A 74 -0.70 -19.55 -0.53
N LEU A 75 -0.26 -18.84 -1.57
CA LEU A 75 1.10 -18.31 -1.65
C LEU A 75 1.35 -17.16 -0.65
N CYS A 76 0.34 -16.33 -0.39
CA CYS A 76 0.45 -15.13 0.44
C CYS A 76 -0.74 -14.97 1.39
N VAL A 77 -0.57 -14.16 2.43
CA VAL A 77 -1.61 -13.82 3.40
C VAL A 77 -2.65 -12.89 2.76
N LYS A 78 -3.82 -13.46 2.39
CA LYS A 78 -4.90 -12.73 1.69
C LYS A 78 -5.37 -11.47 2.39
N LYS A 79 -5.50 -11.51 3.73
CA LYS A 79 -6.01 -10.38 4.53
C LYS A 79 -5.14 -9.13 4.38
N LEU A 80 -3.82 -9.31 4.38
CA LEU A 80 -2.85 -8.23 4.26
C LEU A 80 -2.84 -7.66 2.84
N ASN A 81 -2.84 -8.52 1.82
CA ASN A 81 -2.89 -8.09 0.43
C ASN A 81 -4.20 -7.35 0.08
N LYS A 82 -5.35 -7.76 0.64
CA LYS A 82 -6.62 -7.02 0.45
C LYS A 82 -6.54 -5.59 0.98
N ALA A 83 -5.87 -5.37 2.11
CA ALA A 83 -5.70 -4.02 2.67
C ALA A 83 -4.76 -3.17 1.80
N ALA A 84 -3.67 -3.76 1.28
CA ALA A 84 -2.77 -3.09 0.35
C ALA A 84 -3.46 -2.68 -0.96
N ILE A 85 -4.23 -3.59 -1.58
CA ILE A 85 -4.99 -3.31 -2.80
C ILE A 85 -5.99 -2.16 -2.56
N LEU A 86 -6.75 -2.21 -1.47
CA LEU A 86 -7.71 -1.18 -1.13
C LEU A 86 -7.05 0.21 -0.98
N PHE A 87 -5.90 0.27 -0.32
CA PHE A 87 -5.13 1.51 -0.20
C PHE A 87 -4.65 2.02 -1.56
N ASN A 88 -4.14 1.14 -2.41
CA ASN A 88 -3.63 1.48 -3.73
C ASN A 88 -4.72 2.05 -4.65
N GLU A 89 -5.91 1.44 -4.64
CA GLU A 89 -7.07 1.92 -5.39
C GLU A 89 -7.46 3.34 -4.95
N LEU A 90 -7.55 3.57 -3.63
CA LEU A 90 -7.89 4.88 -3.07
C LEU A 90 -6.80 5.92 -3.35
N LEU A 91 -5.52 5.56 -3.22
CA LEU A 91 -4.40 6.44 -3.50
C LEU A 91 -4.37 6.84 -4.98
N LYS A 92 -4.60 5.89 -5.90
CA LYS A 92 -4.65 6.17 -7.34
C LYS A 92 -5.74 7.19 -7.67
N LEU A 93 -6.95 7.00 -7.14
CA LEU A 93 -8.05 7.97 -7.30
C LEU A 93 -7.69 9.33 -6.72
N ARG A 94 -7.03 9.36 -5.55
CA ARG A 94 -6.62 10.60 -4.89
C ARG A 94 -5.55 11.34 -5.67
N VAL A 95 -4.61 10.64 -6.28
CA VAL A 95 -3.58 11.22 -7.16
C VAL A 95 -4.22 11.84 -8.41
N GLN A 96 -5.22 11.17 -9.02
CA GLN A 96 -5.99 11.73 -10.13
C GLN A 96 -6.72 13.02 -9.72
N ASP A 97 -7.38 13.02 -8.56
CA ASP A 97 -8.05 14.20 -8.01
C ASP A 97 -7.08 15.38 -7.79
N LEU A 98 -5.88 15.11 -7.27
CA LEU A 98 -4.86 16.14 -7.07
C LEU A 98 -4.37 16.72 -8.40
N ASN A 99 -4.11 15.87 -9.41
CA ASN A 99 -3.71 16.35 -10.74
C ASN A 99 -4.78 17.23 -11.40
N ASN A 100 -6.06 16.97 -11.14
CA ASN A 100 -7.16 17.78 -11.67
C ASN A 100 -7.30 19.14 -10.94
N LYS A 101 -6.91 19.21 -9.66
CA LYS A 101 -7.10 20.39 -8.79
C LYS A 101 -5.88 21.30 -8.72
N LEU A 102 -4.67 20.74 -8.81
CA LEU A 102 -3.42 21.46 -8.63
C LEU A 102 -2.85 21.87 -9.98
N ILE A 103 -2.84 23.17 -10.26
CA ILE A 103 -2.33 23.71 -11.53
C ILE A 103 -0.87 23.29 -11.72
N GLY A 104 -0.58 22.71 -12.89
CA GLY A 104 0.75 22.24 -13.27
C GLY A 104 1.23 20.97 -12.56
N ALA A 105 0.39 20.30 -11.77
CA ALA A 105 0.74 19.01 -11.19
C ALA A 105 0.82 17.91 -12.26
N ASN A 106 1.85 17.09 -12.16
CA ASN A 106 2.07 15.87 -12.94
C ASN A 106 2.56 14.79 -11.97
N PHE A 107 1.60 14.26 -11.20
CA PHE A 107 1.84 13.17 -10.26
C PHE A 107 1.55 11.84 -10.94
N ILE A 108 2.54 10.97 -11.00
CA ILE A 108 2.47 9.68 -11.68
C ILE A 108 2.36 8.59 -10.62
N TYR A 109 1.22 7.90 -10.57
CA TYR A 109 1.07 6.72 -9.72
C TYR A 109 1.75 5.51 -10.37
N LEU A 110 2.62 4.85 -9.61
CA LEU A 110 3.35 3.66 -10.03
C LEU A 110 2.66 2.40 -9.47
N GLU A 111 2.19 1.53 -10.37
CA GLU A 111 1.51 0.27 -10.02
C GLU A 111 2.50 -0.82 -9.59
N ILE A 112 3.21 -0.58 -8.48
CA ILE A 112 4.25 -1.49 -8.01
C ILE A 112 3.69 -2.82 -7.49
N TYR A 113 2.42 -2.85 -7.08
CA TYR A 113 1.79 -4.06 -6.56
C TYR A 113 1.80 -5.16 -7.61
N GLU A 114 1.32 -4.85 -8.82
CA GLU A 114 1.26 -5.81 -9.93
C GLU A 114 2.64 -6.24 -10.41
N ILE A 115 3.60 -5.32 -10.42
CA ILE A 115 5.00 -5.64 -10.78
C ILE A 115 5.55 -6.70 -9.82
N ILE A 116 5.47 -6.45 -8.51
CA ILE A 116 6.01 -7.36 -7.50
C ILE A 116 5.21 -8.67 -7.47
N TRP A 117 3.88 -8.60 -7.59
CA TRP A 117 3.00 -9.77 -7.62
C TRP A 117 3.36 -10.74 -8.74
N LYS A 118 3.72 -10.24 -9.93
CA LYS A 118 4.20 -11.08 -11.05
C LYS A 118 5.44 -11.89 -10.67
N TYR A 119 6.44 -11.26 -10.05
CA TYR A 119 7.66 -11.95 -9.61
C TYR A 119 7.36 -12.97 -8.50
N VAL A 120 6.57 -12.58 -7.50
CA VAL A 120 6.18 -13.49 -6.42
C VAL A 120 5.44 -14.71 -6.95
N ASN A 121 4.49 -14.53 -7.86
CA ASN A 121 3.71 -15.62 -8.45
C ASN A 121 4.57 -16.52 -9.36
N ALA A 122 5.55 -15.95 -10.08
CA ALA A 122 6.50 -16.73 -10.88
C ALA A 122 7.36 -17.64 -9.98
N ILE A 123 7.95 -17.09 -8.91
CA ILE A 123 8.77 -17.84 -7.96
C ILE A 123 7.94 -18.89 -7.21
N GLY A 124 6.72 -18.52 -6.79
CA GLY A 124 5.82 -19.42 -6.08
C GLY A 124 5.40 -20.65 -6.90
N LYS A 125 5.35 -20.54 -8.24
CA LYS A 125 5.12 -21.68 -9.13
C LYS A 125 6.36 -22.57 -9.28
N SER A 126 7.55 -21.99 -9.26
CA SER A 126 8.81 -22.73 -9.35
C SER A 126 9.17 -23.47 -8.06
N ALA A 127 8.72 -22.97 -6.89
CA ALA A 127 8.98 -23.58 -5.58
C ALA A 127 8.14 -24.86 -5.29
N PHE A 128 7.23 -25.26 -6.19
CA PHE A 128 6.50 -26.54 -6.11
C PHE A 128 7.22 -27.71 -6.82
N ILE A 129 8.49 -27.53 -7.20
CA ILE A 129 9.35 -28.61 -7.69
C ILE A 129 10.56 -28.68 -6.77
N LEU A 130 10.39 -29.29 -5.59
CA LEU A 130 11.38 -30.02 -4.80
C LEU A 130 10.66 -30.73 -3.65
#